data_AF-A0A1X3P6Y8-F1
#
_entry.id   AF-A0A1X3P6Y8-F1
#
_cell.length_a   1.000
_cell.length_b   1.000
_cell.length_c   1.000
_cell.angle_alpha   90.00
_cell.angle_beta   90.00
_cell.angle_gamma   90.00
#
_symmetry.space_group_name_H-M   'P 1'
#
loop_
_entity.id
_entity.type
_entity.pdbx_description
1 polymer ?
#
loop_
_entity_poly.entity_id
_entity_poly.type
_entity_poly.pdbx_seq_one_letter_code
_entity_poly.pdbx_strand_id
1 'polypeptide(L)'
;MAGLRARLRGVEAGLREFYVAPYRRTFARAQRDEEDLFMMLVLSEALGVPNPASGTTLELLPEMLDRMHQWHLRMGMDRSPFEEQLACC
;
A
#
# COMPACT_ATOMS: atom_id res chain seq x y z
N MET A 1 4.09 -8.00 -41.79
CA MET A 1 4.06 -7.01 -40.68
C MET A 1 3.65 -7.60 -39.32
N ALA A 2 2.58 -8.43 -39.22
CA ALA A 2 2.09 -8.95 -37.93
C ALA A 2 3.09 -9.84 -37.16
N GLY A 3 3.81 -10.74 -37.85
CA GLY A 3 4.79 -11.63 -37.22
C GLY A 3 6.01 -10.93 -36.63
N LEU A 4 6.48 -9.86 -37.25
CA LEU A 4 7.60 -9.04 -36.73
C LEU A 4 7.18 -8.33 -35.43
N ARG A 5 5.99 -7.75 -35.40
CA ARG A 5 5.43 -7.12 -34.19
C ARG A 5 5.22 -8.10 -33.04
N ALA A 6 4.87 -9.36 -33.34
CA ALA A 6 4.74 -10.40 -32.32
C ALA A 6 6.11 -10.78 -31.72
N ARG A 7 7.14 -10.93 -32.56
CA ARG A 7 8.51 -11.22 -32.10
C ARG A 7 9.10 -10.08 -31.28
N LEU A 8 8.90 -8.83 -31.70
CA LEU A 8 9.35 -7.66 -30.96
C LEU A 8 8.70 -7.58 -29.57
N ARG A 9 7.40 -7.86 -29.46
CA ARG A 9 6.71 -7.94 -28.16
C ARG A 9 7.25 -9.04 -27.26
N GLY A 10 7.59 -10.20 -27.83
CA GLY A 10 8.22 -11.29 -27.08
C GLY A 10 9.60 -10.90 -26.52
N VAL A 11 10.41 -10.21 -27.32
CA VAL A 11 11.72 -9.69 -26.88
C VAL A 11 11.56 -8.61 -25.81
N GLU A 12 10.62 -7.68 -25.98
CA GLU A 12 10.30 -6.66 -24.97
C GLU A 12 9.89 -7.29 -23.63
N ALA A 13 9.00 -8.28 -23.66
CA ALA A 13 8.55 -8.98 -22.46
C ALA A 13 9.70 -9.71 -21.75
N GLY A 14 10.57 -10.40 -22.50
CA GLY A 14 11.75 -11.06 -21.95
C GLY A 14 12.75 -10.09 -21.32
N LEU A 15 13.00 -8.95 -21.97
CA LEU A 15 13.85 -7.89 -21.43
C LEU A 15 13.24 -7.27 -20.16
N ARG A 16 11.94 -6.95 -20.18
CA ARG A 16 11.24 -6.44 -19.00
C ARG A 16 11.37 -7.40 -17.82
N GLU A 17 11.15 -8.69 -18.03
CA GLU A 17 11.29 -9.70 -16.97
C GLU A 17 12.73 -9.75 -16.43
N PHE A 18 13.73 -9.75 -17.31
CA PHE A 18 15.14 -9.76 -16.93
C PHE A 18 15.52 -8.56 -16.05
N TYR A 19 15.04 -7.35 -16.39
CA TYR A 19 15.31 -6.14 -15.62
C TYR A 19 14.50 -6.04 -14.33
N VAL A 20 13.23 -6.46 -14.32
CA VAL A 20 12.32 -6.28 -13.17
C VAL A 20 12.49 -7.38 -12.13
N ALA A 21 12.77 -8.62 -12.54
CA ALA A 21 12.79 -9.78 -11.65
C ALA A 21 13.68 -9.62 -10.39
N PRO A 22 14.91 -9.06 -10.48
CA PRO A 22 15.77 -8.86 -9.30
C PRO A 22 15.19 -7.88 -8.28
N TYR A 23 14.42 -6.89 -8.73
CA TYR A 23 13.89 -5.80 -7.90
C TYR A 23 12.46 -6.04 -7.41
N ARG A 24 11.84 -7.19 -7.71
CA ARG A 24 10.47 -7.48 -7.26
C ARG A 24 10.29 -7.33 -5.75
N ARG A 25 11.29 -7.78 -4.97
CA ARG A 25 11.26 -7.67 -3.52
C ARG A 25 11.37 -6.22 -3.05
N THR A 26 12.25 -5.44 -3.68
CA THR A 26 12.42 -4.03 -3.31
C THR A 26 11.19 -3.21 -3.69
N PHE A 27 10.57 -3.48 -4.85
CA PHE A 27 9.32 -2.84 -5.24
C PHE A 27 8.16 -3.24 -4.33
N ALA A 28 8.03 -4.52 -3.98
CA ALA A 28 7.00 -4.96 -3.04
C ALA A 28 7.17 -4.33 -1.65
N ARG A 29 8.42 -4.12 -1.20
CA ARG A 29 8.68 -3.39 0.04
C ARG A 29 8.30 -1.92 -0.08
N ALA A 30 8.73 -1.23 -1.15
CA ALA A 30 8.40 0.17 -1.36
C ALA A 30 6.89 0.40 -1.44
N GLN A 31 6.15 -0.48 -2.13
CA GLN A 31 4.69 -0.43 -2.18
C GLN A 31 4.06 -0.57 -0.79
N ARG A 32 4.56 -1.50 0.04
CA ARG A 32 4.08 -1.65 1.42
C ARG A 32 4.40 -0.43 2.28
N ASP A 33 5.60 0.10 2.16
CA ASP A 33 6.02 1.31 2.90
C ASP A 33 5.11 2.50 2.52
N GLU A 34 4.71 2.62 1.26
CA GLU A 34 3.74 3.62 0.78
C GLU A 34 2.33 3.39 1.34
N GLU A 35 1.85 2.13 1.33
CA GLU A 35 0.56 1.76 1.93
C GLU A 35 0.53 2.04 3.45
N ASP A 36 1.60 1.74 4.15
CA ASP A 36 1.71 1.95 5.61
C ASP A 36 1.80 3.45 5.94
N LEU A 37 2.49 4.26 5.10
CA LEU A 37 2.49 5.71 5.20
C LEU A 37 1.10 6.30 4.99
N PHE A 38 0.38 5.82 3.97
CA PHE A 38 -0.98 6.28 3.68
C PHE A 38 -1.94 5.96 4.84
N MET A 39 -1.86 4.75 5.39
CA MET A 39 -2.61 4.35 6.58
C MET A 39 -2.30 5.29 7.75
N MET A 40 -1.02 5.55 8.03
CA MET A 40 -0.61 6.45 9.11
C MET A 40 -1.24 7.84 8.96
N LEU A 41 -1.27 8.42 7.75
CA LEU A 41 -1.86 9.74 7.51
C LEU A 41 -3.36 9.75 7.79
N VAL A 42 -4.09 8.75 7.29
CA VAL A 42 -5.54 8.62 7.48
C VAL A 42 -5.90 8.42 8.95
N LEU A 43 -5.16 7.56 9.67
CA LEU A 43 -5.40 7.31 11.08
C LEU A 43 -4.99 8.48 11.97
N SER A 44 -3.92 9.20 11.60
CA SER A 44 -3.52 10.45 12.28
C SER A 44 -4.65 11.46 12.26
N GLU A 45 -5.33 11.61 11.12
CA GLU A 45 -6.50 12.48 10.99
C GLU A 45 -7.64 12.05 11.92
N ALA A 46 -7.96 10.75 11.95
CA ALA A 46 -9.00 10.21 12.82
C ALA A 46 -8.70 10.43 14.32
N LEU A 47 -7.42 10.44 14.71
CA LEU A 47 -6.96 10.72 16.07
C LEU A 47 -6.75 12.22 16.35
N GLY A 48 -7.01 13.10 15.37
CA GLY A 48 -6.81 14.55 15.50
C GLY A 48 -5.34 14.98 15.52
N VAL A 49 -4.42 14.10 15.11
CA VAL A 49 -3.01 14.42 14.95
C VAL A 49 -2.81 15.18 13.63
N PRO A 50 -2.26 16.40 13.67
CA PRO A 50 -2.10 17.22 12.47
C PRO A 50 -1.14 16.54 11.48
N ASN A 51 -1.52 16.48 10.22
CA ASN A 51 -0.70 15.89 9.16
C ASN A 51 -0.78 16.74 7.87
N PRO A 52 0.16 16.59 6.92
CA PRO A 52 0.19 17.43 5.71
C PRO A 52 -0.96 17.17 4.73
N ALA A 53 -1.77 16.13 4.95
CA ALA A 53 -2.92 15.75 4.13
C ALA A 53 -4.25 15.85 4.89
N SER A 54 -4.30 16.67 5.95
CA SER A 54 -5.50 16.89 6.75
C SER A 54 -6.68 17.42 5.92
N GLY A 55 -7.89 16.95 6.23
CA GLY A 55 -9.13 17.28 5.52
C GLY A 55 -9.47 16.40 4.32
N THR A 56 -8.50 15.85 3.58
CA THR A 56 -8.75 14.95 2.42
C THR A 56 -8.78 13.49 2.81
N THR A 57 -8.03 13.11 3.84
CA THR A 57 -7.85 11.72 4.25
C THR A 57 -9.04 11.13 5.01
N LEU A 58 -9.90 11.98 5.60
CA LEU A 58 -11.07 11.52 6.38
C LEU A 58 -12.08 10.73 5.54
N GLU A 59 -12.25 11.10 4.27
CA GLU A 59 -13.17 10.42 3.34
C GLU A 59 -12.70 8.99 2.99
N LEU A 60 -11.40 8.73 3.16
CA LEU A 60 -10.76 7.45 2.83
C LEU A 60 -10.78 6.49 4.02
N LEU A 61 -11.18 6.98 5.21
CA LEU A 61 -11.23 6.19 6.44
C LEU A 61 -12.04 4.89 6.28
N PRO A 62 -13.25 4.87 5.67
CA PRO A 62 -14.02 3.64 5.51
C PRO A 62 -13.26 2.53 4.77
N GLU A 63 -12.56 2.87 3.69
CA GLU A 63 -11.74 1.92 2.90
C GLU A 63 -10.49 1.44 3.66
N MET A 64 -9.96 2.29 4.54
CA MET A 64 -8.80 1.96 5.37
C MET A 64 -9.15 1.05 6.54
N LEU A 65 -10.38 1.13 7.07
CA LEU A 65 -10.83 0.26 8.15
C LEU A 65 -10.78 -1.23 7.75
N ASP A 66 -11.16 -1.58 6.54
CA ASP A 66 -11.08 -2.98 6.05
C ASP A 66 -9.64 -3.51 6.02
N ARG A 67 -8.67 -2.63 5.83
CA ARG A 67 -7.23 -2.96 5.75
C ARG A 67 -6.52 -2.85 7.08
N MET A 68 -7.17 -2.26 8.07
CA MET A 68 -6.62 -1.93 9.39
C MET A 68 -6.05 -3.17 10.07
N HIS A 69 -6.80 -4.28 10.13
CA HIS A 69 -6.37 -5.51 10.81
C HIS A 69 -5.04 -6.07 10.28
N GLN A 70 -4.79 -6.00 8.97
CA GLN A 70 -3.52 -6.48 8.43
C GLN A 70 -2.38 -5.48 8.69
N TRP A 71 -2.69 -4.19 8.73
CA TRP A 71 -1.72 -3.14 8.98
C TRP A 71 -1.17 -3.16 10.41
N HIS A 72 -2.01 -3.16 11.45
CA HIS A 72 -1.50 -3.08 12.83
C HIS A 72 -0.70 -4.33 13.23
N LEU A 73 -1.06 -5.51 12.70
CA LEU A 73 -0.27 -6.72 12.85
C LEU A 73 1.12 -6.58 12.23
N ARG A 74 1.24 -5.95 11.05
CA ARG A 74 2.55 -5.69 10.42
C ARG A 74 3.36 -4.65 11.19
N MET A 75 2.70 -3.68 11.79
CA MET A 75 3.33 -2.69 12.67
C MET A 75 3.80 -3.28 14.01
N GLY A 76 3.42 -4.53 14.32
CA GLY A 76 3.78 -5.19 15.57
C GLY A 76 3.06 -4.59 16.78
N MET A 77 1.88 -4.03 16.57
CA MET A 77 1.06 -3.48 17.65
C MET A 77 0.32 -4.62 18.38
N ASP A 78 0.34 -4.61 19.72
CA ASP A 78 -0.37 -5.61 20.51
C ASP A 78 -1.91 -5.50 20.38
N ARG A 79 -2.41 -4.27 20.14
CA ARG A 79 -3.83 -3.94 20.05
C ARG A 79 -4.07 -2.82 19.05
N SER A 80 -5.30 -2.74 18.55
CA SER A 80 -5.72 -1.68 17.64
C SER A 80 -5.73 -0.30 18.32
N PRO A 81 -5.24 0.77 17.66
CA PRO A 81 -5.37 2.14 18.15
C PRO A 81 -6.82 2.63 18.30
N PHE A 82 -7.78 1.90 17.70
CA PHE A 82 -9.20 2.25 17.70
C PHE A 82 -10.03 1.35 18.62
N GLU A 83 -9.46 0.64 19.61
CA GLU A 83 -10.24 -0.31 20.44
C GLU A 83 -11.58 0.26 20.94
N GLU A 84 -11.63 1.55 21.30
CA GLU A 84 -12.82 2.21 21.84
C GLU A 84 -13.92 2.45 20.79
N GLN A 85 -13.57 2.68 19.52
CA GLN A 85 -14.50 3.01 18.44
C GLN A 85 -14.69 1.86 17.43
N LEU A 86 -13.69 0.99 17.34
CA LEU A 86 -13.58 -0.13 16.41
C LEU A 86 -12.67 -1.21 17.02
N ALA A 87 -13.30 -2.15 17.71
CA ALA A 87 -12.63 -3.34 18.20
C ALA A 87 -12.06 -4.13 17.00
N CYS A 88 -10.73 -4.21 16.93
CA CYS A 88 -10.04 -5.07 16.01
C CYS A 88 -9.24 -6.08 16.84
N CYS A 89 -9.54 -7.35 16.62
CA CYS A 89 -9.20 -8.53 17.43
C CYS A 89 -10.12 -8.72 18.66
#